data_AF-A0A528FE71-F1
#
_entry.id   AF-A0A528FE71-F1
#
_cell.length_a   1.000
_cell.length_b   1.000
_cell.length_c   1.000
_cell.angle_alpha   90.00
_cell.angle_beta   90.00
_cell.angle_gamma   90.00
#
_symmetry.space_group_name_H-M   'P 1'
#
loop_
_entity.id
_entity.type
_entity.pdbx_description
1 polymer ?
#
loop_
_entity_poly.entity_id
_entity_poly.type
_entity_poly.pdbx_seq_one_letter_code
_entity_poly.pdbx_strand_id
1 'polypeptide(L)'
;MTRVLATTLPLAGADSIGIAGERAICDRRGVLYFPELRLLTVSDLHLEKGSSLARRGTLIPPYDTGATLLRLQAVIADYQPAIVISLGDSFHDGGGAARMHSSFRERLEALMAGRDWFWVAGNHDPDAPADLPGET
;
A
#
# COMPACT_ATOMS: atom_id res chain seq x y z
N MET A 1 -32.50 -11.02 -6.19
CA MET A 1 -32.20 -10.94 -4.75
C MET A 1 -31.54 -9.60 -4.49
N THR A 2 -32.22 -8.69 -3.80
CA THR A 2 -31.70 -7.35 -3.48
C THR A 2 -30.68 -7.49 -2.35
N ARG A 3 -29.39 -7.32 -2.67
CA ARG A 3 -28.30 -7.32 -1.68
C ARG A 3 -28.49 -6.10 -0.79
N VAL A 4 -28.85 -6.31 0.47
CA VAL A 4 -28.80 -5.25 1.49
C VAL A 4 -27.32 -4.96 1.72
N LEU A 5 -26.82 -3.88 1.13
CA LEU A 5 -25.46 -3.41 1.36
C LEU A 5 -25.42 -2.86 2.79
N ALA A 6 -24.64 -3.51 3.66
CA ALA A 6 -24.27 -2.90 4.93
C ALA A 6 -23.52 -1.59 4.60
N THR A 7 -24.11 -0.45 4.95
CA THR A 7 -23.53 0.85 4.67
C THR A 7 -22.33 1.05 5.60
N THR A 8 -21.12 0.73 5.13
CA THR A 8 -19.91 1.21 5.78
C THR A 8 -19.88 2.72 5.61
N LEU A 9 -20.15 3.45 6.70
CA LEU A 9 -20.01 4.89 6.70
C LEU A 9 -18.53 5.25 6.56
N PRO A 10 -18.20 6.32 5.82
CA PRO A 10 -16.83 6.80 5.74
C PRO A 10 -16.31 7.12 7.14
N LEU A 11 -15.04 6.75 7.41
CA LEU A 11 -14.33 7.22 8.60
C LEU A 11 -14.21 8.74 8.56
N ALA A 12 -13.96 9.34 9.73
CA ALA A 12 -13.83 10.79 9.84
C ALA A 12 -12.77 11.32 8.86
N GLY A 13 -13.22 12.16 7.91
CA GLY A 13 -12.37 12.74 6.89
C GLY A 13 -12.19 11.92 5.62
N ALA A 14 -13.02 10.92 5.38
CA ALA A 14 -13.14 10.27 4.10
C ALA A 14 -14.44 10.68 3.38
N ASP A 15 -14.38 10.80 2.06
CA ASP A 15 -15.53 11.05 1.17
C ASP A 15 -15.78 9.82 0.27
N SER A 16 -16.95 9.71 -0.34
CA SER A 16 -17.28 8.56 -1.20
C SER A 16 -17.56 8.96 -2.65
N ILE A 17 -17.06 8.18 -3.60
CA ILE A 17 -17.31 8.33 -5.04
C ILE A 17 -17.75 7.00 -5.67
N GLY A 18 -18.28 7.07 -6.89
CA GLY A 18 -18.55 5.89 -7.72
C GLY A 18 -17.47 5.71 -8.79
N ILE A 19 -16.89 4.52 -8.90
CA ILE A 19 -15.92 4.17 -9.94
C ILE A 19 -16.38 2.86 -10.59
N ALA A 20 -16.62 2.88 -11.90
CA ALA A 20 -17.07 1.71 -12.67
C ALA A 20 -18.29 0.98 -12.05
N GLY A 21 -19.15 1.70 -11.33
CA GLY A 21 -20.32 1.14 -10.65
C GLY A 21 -20.10 0.71 -9.19
N GLU A 22 -18.86 0.70 -8.70
CA GLU A 22 -18.51 0.38 -7.32
C GLU A 22 -18.35 1.65 -6.47
N ARG A 23 -18.69 1.57 -5.18
CA ARG A 23 -18.41 2.66 -4.24
C ARG A 23 -16.97 2.59 -3.77
N ALA A 24 -16.32 3.74 -3.77
CA ALA A 24 -14.96 3.91 -3.28
C ALA A 24 -14.92 5.03 -2.24
N ILE A 25 -14.29 4.76 -1.10
CA ILE A 25 -14.02 5.69 -0.02
C ILE A 25 -12.64 6.30 -0.27
N CYS A 26 -12.61 7.61 -0.52
CA CYS A 26 -11.41 8.41 -0.66
C CYS A 26 -10.95 8.86 0.72
N ASP A 27 -9.89 8.27 1.26
CA ASP A 27 -9.33 8.63 2.55
C ASP A 27 -8.15 9.60 2.38
N ARG A 28 -8.12 10.66 3.19
CA ARG A 28 -7.09 11.71 3.17
C ARG A 28 -5.67 11.21 3.42
N ARG A 29 -5.51 9.98 3.95
CA ARG A 29 -4.22 9.30 4.08
C ARG A 29 -3.65 8.82 2.73
N GLY A 30 -4.33 9.11 1.61
CA GLY A 30 -3.85 8.84 0.26
C GLY A 30 -4.21 7.44 -0.22
N VAL A 31 -5.35 6.91 0.21
CA VAL A 31 -5.80 5.56 -0.15
C VAL A 31 -7.23 5.57 -0.66
N LEU A 32 -7.56 4.56 -1.45
CA LEU A 32 -8.90 4.31 -1.93
C LEU A 32 -9.38 2.95 -1.41
N TYR A 33 -10.52 2.91 -0.73
CA TYR A 33 -11.08 1.68 -0.18
C TYR A 33 -12.45 1.36 -0.78
N PHE A 34 -12.64 0.14 -1.26
CA PHE A 34 -13.90 -0.36 -1.81
C PHE A 34 -14.55 -1.32 -0.80
N PRO A 35 -15.54 -0.87 0.00
CA PRO A 35 -16.09 -1.65 1.10
C PRO A 35 -16.73 -2.98 0.64
N GLU A 36 -17.42 -2.95 -0.49
CA GLU A 36 -18.15 -4.11 -1.03
C GLU A 36 -17.22 -5.24 -1.49
N LEU A 37 -15.98 -4.87 -1.84
CA LEU A 37 -14.91 -5.77 -2.27
C LEU A 37 -13.91 -6.06 -1.16
N ARG A 38 -13.98 -5.33 -0.03
CA ARG A 38 -12.93 -5.27 0.99
C ARG A 38 -11.54 -5.06 0.40
N LEU A 39 -11.47 -4.16 -0.58
CA LEU A 39 -10.27 -3.91 -1.38
C LEU A 39 -9.69 -2.55 -1.00
N LEU A 40 -8.41 -2.53 -0.64
CA LEU A 40 -7.64 -1.32 -0.42
C LEU A 40 -6.67 -1.10 -1.58
N THR A 41 -6.69 0.08 -2.16
CA THR A 41 -5.76 0.50 -3.19
C THR A 41 -4.82 1.56 -2.64
N VAL A 42 -3.53 1.37 -2.87
CA VAL A 42 -2.45 2.32 -2.55
C VAL A 42 -1.56 2.53 -3.78
N SER A 43 -0.78 3.61 -3.83
CA SER A 43 0.12 3.94 -4.95
C SER A 43 1.32 4.72 -4.41
N ASP A 44 2.43 4.74 -5.15
CA ASP A 44 3.59 5.62 -4.92
C ASP A 44 4.15 5.56 -3.49
N LEU A 45 4.23 4.36 -2.91
CA LEU A 45 4.72 4.17 -1.54
C LEU A 45 6.20 4.61 -1.41
N HIS A 46 6.98 4.45 -2.48
CA HIS A 46 8.40 4.78 -2.56
C HIS A 46 9.23 4.29 -1.35
N LEU A 47 9.03 3.03 -0.97
CA LEU A 47 9.84 2.40 0.07
C LEU A 47 11.32 2.42 -0.34
N GLU A 48 12.20 2.54 0.65
CA GLU A 48 13.66 2.57 0.48
C GLU A 48 14.21 3.79 -0.29
N LYS A 49 13.47 4.91 -0.33
CA LYS A 49 13.97 6.17 -0.90
C LYS A 49 15.24 6.66 -0.19
N GLY A 50 15.28 6.61 1.14
CA GLY A 50 16.45 6.97 1.93
C GLY A 50 17.66 6.11 1.62
N SER A 51 17.45 4.79 1.51
CA SER A 51 18.47 3.82 1.11
C SER A 51 19.01 4.11 -0.31
N SER A 52 18.14 4.45 -1.25
CA SER A 52 18.53 4.82 -2.61
C SER A 52 19.37 6.11 -2.67
N LEU A 53 18.95 7.15 -1.96
CA LEU A 53 19.67 8.43 -1.90
C LEU A 53 21.02 8.31 -1.18
N ALA A 54 21.10 7.50 -0.13
CA ALA A 54 22.34 7.25 0.60
C ALA A 54 23.42 6.62 -0.31
N ARG A 55 23.03 5.70 -1.21
CA ARG A 55 23.94 5.14 -2.23
C ARG A 55 24.47 6.17 -3.21
N ARG A 56 23.76 7.28 -3.39
CA ARG A 56 24.16 8.43 -4.22
C ARG A 56 24.86 9.53 -3.41
N GLY A 57 25.23 9.25 -2.16
CA GLY A 57 25.95 10.19 -1.28
C GLY A 57 25.06 11.25 -0.61
N THR A 58 23.73 11.15 -0.73
CA THR A 58 22.79 12.07 -0.09
C THR A 58 22.12 11.39 1.11
N LEU A 59 22.39 11.89 2.31
CA LEU A 59 21.75 11.39 3.53
C LEU A 59 20.47 12.17 3.79
N ILE A 60 19.34 11.46 3.82
CA ILE A 60 18.07 11.97 4.35
C ILE A 60 17.76 11.24 5.67
N PRO A 61 16.89 11.79 6.53
CA PRO A 61 16.47 11.10 7.74
C PRO A 61 15.99 9.67 7.42
N PRO A 62 16.50 8.62 8.11
CA PRO A 62 16.34 7.21 7.73
C PRO A 62 14.96 6.62 8.05
N TYR A 63 13.96 7.48 8.26
CA TYR A 63 12.66 7.09 8.80
C TYR A 63 11.57 7.00 7.73
N ASP A 64 11.91 7.16 6.45
CA ASP A 64 10.96 7.23 5.34
C ASP A 64 10.18 5.92 5.17
N THR A 65 10.84 4.77 4.98
CA THR A 65 10.19 3.46 4.88
C THR A 65 9.33 3.18 6.12
N GLY A 66 9.89 3.37 7.31
CA GLY A 66 9.19 3.12 8.57
C GLY A 66 7.94 3.98 8.76
N ALA A 67 8.01 5.27 8.41
CA ALA A 67 6.87 6.17 8.50
C ALA A 67 5.76 5.80 7.51
N THR A 68 6.11 5.39 6.28
CA THR A 68 5.13 4.91 5.29
C THR A 68 4.46 3.62 5.78
N LEU A 69 5.21 2.65 6.28
CA LEU A 69 4.66 1.40 6.82
C LEU A 69 3.73 1.64 8.02
N LEU A 70 4.05 2.58 8.91
CA LEU A 70 3.18 2.94 10.03
C LEU A 70 1.84 3.54 9.58
N ARG A 71 1.85 4.40 8.55
CA ARG A 71 0.62 4.96 7.97
C ARG A 71 -0.23 3.88 7.31
N LEU A 72 0.40 3.01 6.53
CA LEU A 72 -0.26 1.88 5.88
C LEU A 72 -0.86 0.92 6.90
N GLN A 73 -0.14 0.63 7.99
CA GLN A 73 -0.63 -0.18 9.10
C GLN A 73 -1.91 0.42 9.71
N ALA A 74 -1.96 1.73 9.96
CA ALA A 74 -3.13 2.39 10.52
C ALA A 74 -4.35 2.27 9.59
N VAL A 75 -4.15 2.46 8.28
CA VAL A 75 -5.21 2.30 7.26
C VAL A 75 -5.73 0.86 7.23
N ILE A 76 -4.82 -0.13 7.20
CA ILE A 76 -5.19 -1.56 7.19
C ILE A 76 -5.93 -1.93 8.48
N ALA A 77 -5.50 -1.39 9.62
CA ALA A 77 -6.16 -1.64 10.91
C ALA A 77 -7.60 -1.11 10.92
N ASP A 78 -7.84 0.07 10.35
CA ASP A 78 -9.16 0.69 10.32
C ASP A 78 -10.12 0.01 9.33
N TYR A 79 -9.63 -0.32 8.12
CA TYR A 79 -10.49 -0.84 7.05
C TYR A 79 -10.56 -2.37 6.99
N GLN A 80 -9.57 -3.08 7.56
CA GLN A 80 -9.47 -4.54 7.54
C GLN A 80 -9.67 -5.15 6.13
N PRO A 81 -8.95 -4.67 5.10
CA PRO A 81 -9.12 -5.18 3.75
C PRO A 81 -8.77 -6.68 3.66
N ALA A 82 -9.48 -7.40 2.80
CA ALA A 82 -9.10 -8.75 2.38
C ALA A 82 -8.09 -8.71 1.23
N ILE A 83 -8.18 -7.67 0.38
CA ILE A 83 -7.36 -7.50 -0.81
C ILE A 83 -6.62 -6.16 -0.71
N VAL A 84 -5.33 -6.15 -1.01
CA VAL A 84 -4.54 -4.92 -1.17
C VAL A 84 -3.92 -4.90 -2.56
N ILE A 85 -4.10 -3.78 -3.26
CA ILE A 85 -3.47 -3.53 -4.56
C ILE A 85 -2.53 -2.34 -4.42
N SER A 86 -1.24 -2.55 -4.67
CA SER A 86 -0.27 -1.47 -4.83
C SER A 86 -0.15 -1.11 -6.32
N LEU A 87 -0.65 0.06 -6.70
CA LEU A 87 -0.72 0.54 -8.08
C LEU A 87 0.55 1.27 -8.53
N GLY A 88 1.68 0.57 -8.58
CA GLY A 88 2.95 1.13 -9.07
C GLY A 88 3.74 1.93 -8.04
N ASP A 89 5.03 2.08 -8.32
CA ASP A 89 6.02 2.86 -7.59
C ASP A 89 6.03 2.52 -6.07
N SER A 90 5.86 1.23 -5.76
CA SER A 90 5.97 0.67 -4.41
C SER A 90 7.35 0.93 -3.82
N PHE A 91 8.39 0.79 -4.64
CA PHE A 91 9.78 1.06 -4.28
C PHE A 91 10.33 2.28 -5.02
N HIS A 92 11.30 2.96 -4.40
CA HIS A 92 11.90 4.14 -5.03
C HIS A 92 12.83 3.81 -6.22
N ASP A 93 13.37 2.60 -6.24
CA ASP A 93 14.14 2.04 -7.35
C ASP A 93 13.96 0.51 -7.42
N GLY A 94 14.21 -0.09 -8.59
CA GLY A 94 14.04 -1.53 -8.81
C GLY A 94 14.91 -2.44 -7.92
N GLY A 95 15.92 -1.91 -7.24
CA GLY A 95 16.71 -2.65 -6.25
C GLY A 95 16.26 -2.44 -4.80
N GLY A 96 15.19 -1.68 -4.56
CA GLY A 96 14.70 -1.32 -3.23
C GLY A 96 14.29 -2.54 -2.41
N ALA A 97 13.48 -3.42 -2.98
CA ALA A 97 12.99 -4.63 -2.30
C ALA A 97 14.14 -5.53 -1.80
N ALA A 98 15.12 -5.80 -2.66
CA ALA A 98 16.28 -6.62 -2.32
C ALA A 98 17.18 -5.99 -1.23
N ARG A 99 17.19 -4.66 -1.12
CA ARG A 99 17.98 -3.93 -0.09
C ARG A 99 17.22 -3.62 1.19
N MET A 100 15.90 -3.80 1.19
CA MET A 100 15.07 -3.43 2.32
C MET A 100 15.59 -4.09 3.59
N HIS A 101 15.80 -3.27 4.62
CA HIS A 101 16.26 -3.76 5.92
C HIS A 101 15.26 -4.79 6.49
N SER A 102 15.76 -5.86 7.11
CA SER A 102 14.93 -6.99 7.56
C SER A 102 13.76 -6.57 8.44
N SER A 103 13.97 -5.62 9.35
CA SER A 103 12.89 -5.11 10.23
C SER A 103 11.74 -4.39 9.50
N PHE A 104 11.99 -3.80 8.33
CA PHE A 104 10.92 -3.21 7.50
C PHE A 104 10.25 -4.27 6.64
N ARG A 105 11.02 -5.22 6.14
CA ARG A 105 10.50 -6.40 5.43
C ARG A 105 9.55 -7.22 6.29
N GLU A 106 9.96 -7.58 7.51
CA GLU A 106 9.13 -8.30 8.48
C GLU A 106 7.82 -7.56 8.79
N ARG A 107 7.87 -6.22 8.89
CA ARG A 107 6.67 -5.39 9.07
C ARG A 107 5.76 -5.42 7.85
N LEU A 108 6.31 -5.27 6.65
CA LEU A 108 5.54 -5.32 5.41
C LEU A 108 4.87 -6.70 5.24
N GLU A 109 5.62 -7.78 5.43
CA GLU A 109 5.10 -9.15 5.37
C GLU A 109 4.00 -9.38 6.41
N ALA A 110 4.13 -8.81 7.62
CA ALA A 110 3.06 -8.87 8.62
C ALA A 110 1.79 -8.12 8.19
N LEU A 111 1.91 -7.02 7.44
CA LEU A 111 0.75 -6.33 6.86
C LEU A 111 0.09 -7.15 5.75
N MET A 112 0.88 -7.92 4.99
CA MET A 112 0.41 -8.79 3.91
C MET A 112 -0.24 -10.07 4.42
N ALA A 113 0.18 -10.57 5.59
CA ALA A 113 -0.28 -11.84 6.14
C ALA A 113 -1.82 -11.93 6.23
N GLY A 114 -2.38 -13.00 5.64
CA GLY A 114 -3.82 -13.27 5.62
C GLY A 114 -4.61 -12.39 4.65
N ARG A 115 -3.95 -11.73 3.68
CA ARG A 115 -4.56 -10.88 2.66
C ARG A 115 -4.05 -11.27 1.29
N ASP A 116 -4.91 -11.14 0.29
CA ASP A 116 -4.48 -11.21 -1.10
C ASP A 116 -3.78 -9.88 -1.43
N TRP A 117 -2.57 -9.98 -1.95
CA TRP A 117 -1.74 -8.81 -2.22
C TRP A 117 -1.28 -8.80 -3.67
N PHE A 118 -1.58 -7.72 -4.38
CA PHE A 118 -1.25 -7.54 -5.78
C PHE A 118 -0.31 -6.36 -5.97
N TRP A 119 0.77 -6.58 -6.71
CA TRP A 119 1.76 -5.58 -7.10
C TRP A 119 1.58 -5.25 -8.57
N VAL A 120 1.10 -4.04 -8.87
CA VAL A 120 1.13 -3.53 -10.24
C VAL A 120 2.45 -2.78 -10.42
N ALA A 121 3.18 -3.08 -11.49
CA ALA A 121 4.47 -2.46 -11.78
C ALA A 121 4.35 -0.94 -11.98
N GLY A 122 5.33 -0.21 -11.45
CA GLY A 122 5.48 1.23 -11.67
C GLY A 122 6.58 1.57 -12.66
N ASN A 123 6.89 2.87 -12.75
CA ASN A 123 8.01 3.36 -13.56
C ASN A 123 9.34 3.16 -12.84
N HIS A 124 9.34 3.26 -11.51
CA HIS A 124 10.53 3.14 -10.66
C HIS A 124 10.88 1.69 -10.33
N ASP A 125 9.87 0.81 -10.32
CA ASP A 125 9.93 -0.61 -10.03
C ASP A 125 9.18 -1.43 -11.11
N PRO A 126 9.76 -1.54 -12.32
CA PRO A 126 9.11 -2.23 -13.44
C PRO A 126 8.99 -3.75 -13.25
N ASP A 127 9.75 -4.31 -12.30
CA ASP A 127 9.80 -5.73 -12.00
C ASP A 127 9.09 -6.04 -10.67
N ALA A 128 8.64 -7.28 -10.53
CA ALA A 128 8.09 -7.79 -9.29
C ALA A 128 9.05 -7.55 -8.10
N PRO A 129 8.55 -7.12 -6.92
CA PRO A 129 9.41 -6.92 -5.75
C PRO A 129 10.12 -8.22 -5.33
N ALA A 130 11.46 -8.17 -5.28
CA ALA A 130 12.28 -9.32 -4.95
C ALA A 130 11.98 -9.89 -3.55
N ASP A 131 11.78 -11.22 -3.50
CA ASP A 131 11.58 -12.02 -2.30
C ASP A 131 10.42 -11.55 -1.41
N LEU A 132 9.40 -10.88 -1.97
CA LEU A 132 8.18 -10.52 -1.26
C LEU A 132 6.99 -11.39 -1.71
N PRO A 133 6.02 -11.68 -0.82
CA PRO A 133 4.82 -12.41 -1.20
C PRO A 133 3.92 -11.57 -2.14
N GLY A 134 2.85 -12.18 -2.65
CA GLY A 134 1.87 -11.51 -3.51
C GLY A 134 2.01 -11.86 -4.99
N GLU A 135 1.03 -11.40 -5.76
CA GLU A 135 0.90 -11.64 -7.20
C GLU A 135 1.24 -10.37 -7.99
N THR A 136 1.68 -10.53 -9.24
CA THR A 136 2.05 -9.44 -10.17
C THR A 136 1.31 -9.58 -11.49
#